data_AF-A0A229S8A9-F1
#
_entry.id   AF-A0A229S8A9-F1
#
_cell.length_a   1.000
_cell.length_b   1.000
_cell.length_c   1.000
_cell.angle_alpha   90.00
_cell.angle_beta   90.00
_cell.angle_gamma   90.00
#
_symmetry.space_group_name_H-M   'P 1'
#
loop_
_entity.id
_entity.type
_entity.pdbx_description
1 polymer ?
#
loop_
_entity_poly.entity_id
_entity_poly.type
_entity_poly.pdbx_seq_one_letter_code
_entity_poly.pdbx_strand_id
1 'polypeptide(L)'
;MSAIPSLSEDGARGLWAGGRPERDEYFFTSVAATGTVWAWDFETGLLEIDDQDNALVPLWPHPRLAVMAAEAMGFEDAGPAVPVDVDVLLDEVFERFHREGHEIAVLPTDGHFTSILSLERFRVKVFEARLQTAGLTDQAARARREEFHADRVRRADRRLGLTPEDRHALVEHLRERLASAACDHRFTFPATRDWIEARGSSWDLLSRSAVKVLGACDCETLEHFRVTES
;
A
#
# COMPACT_ATOMS: atom_id res chain seq x y z
N MET A 1 18.75 15.11 7.09
CA MET A 1 18.66 13.69 7.45
C MET A 1 18.47 13.61 8.96
N SER A 2 17.27 13.26 9.41
CA SER A 2 17.05 12.95 10.84
C SER A 2 17.84 11.69 11.18
N ALA A 3 18.51 11.67 12.34
CA ALA A 3 19.21 10.49 12.80
C ALA A 3 18.20 9.35 12.97
N ILE A 4 18.50 8.17 12.40
CA ILE A 4 17.70 6.96 12.59
C ILE A 4 17.67 6.67 14.11
N PRO A 5 16.48 6.56 14.73
CA PRO A 5 16.40 6.19 16.14
C PRO A 5 17.17 4.88 16.37
N SER A 6 18.05 4.87 17.37
CA SER A 6 18.82 3.67 17.67
C SER A 6 17.88 2.56 18.18
N LEU A 7 17.67 1.51 17.39
CA LEU A 7 17.06 0.28 17.86
C LEU A 7 18.12 -0.52 18.63
N SER A 8 17.84 -1.02 19.83
CA SER A 8 18.75 -1.92 20.57
C SER A 8 18.64 -3.35 20.04
N GLU A 9 19.58 -4.24 20.36
CA GLU A 9 19.54 -5.64 19.92
C GLU A 9 18.34 -6.36 20.56
N ASP A 10 18.15 -6.19 21.86
CA ASP A 10 16.99 -6.72 22.58
C ASP A 10 15.67 -6.13 22.07
N GLY A 11 15.66 -4.83 21.71
CA GLY A 11 14.49 -4.18 21.10
C GLY A 11 14.16 -4.76 19.74
N ALA A 12 15.18 -5.03 18.91
CA ALA A 12 14.98 -5.67 17.62
C ALA A 12 14.45 -7.09 17.76
N ARG A 13 15.00 -7.90 18.68
CA ARG A 13 14.49 -9.25 18.98
C ARG A 13 13.08 -9.25 19.54
N GLY A 14 12.77 -8.31 20.44
CA GLY A 14 11.43 -8.16 21.00
C GLY A 14 10.40 -7.83 19.92
N LEU A 15 10.71 -6.89 19.03
CA LEU A 15 9.85 -6.56 17.89
C LEU A 15 9.72 -7.73 16.91
N TRP A 16 10.83 -8.42 16.63
CA TRP A 16 10.88 -9.58 15.75
C TRP A 16 9.94 -10.69 16.23
N ALA A 17 9.96 -11.00 17.53
CA ALA A 17 9.10 -12.00 18.16
C ALA A 17 7.66 -11.50 18.43
N GLY A 18 7.40 -10.21 18.17
CA GLY A 18 6.13 -9.55 18.46
C GLY A 18 4.99 -9.93 17.51
N GLY A 19 3.78 -9.53 17.89
CA GLY A 19 2.58 -9.76 17.10
C GLY A 19 2.57 -8.96 15.80
N ARG A 20 1.76 -9.40 14.83
CA ARG A 20 1.53 -8.65 13.59
C ARG A 20 1.14 -7.17 13.83
N PRO A 21 0.19 -6.84 14.74
CA PRO A 21 -0.19 -5.44 14.97
C PRO A 21 0.96 -4.56 15.47
N GLU A 22 1.77 -5.07 16.39
CA GLU A 22 2.91 -4.36 16.98
C GLU A 22 3.99 -4.08 15.93
N ARG A 23 4.28 -5.06 15.08
CA ARG A 23 5.23 -4.92 13.97
C ARG A 23 4.76 -3.91 12.93
N ASP A 24 3.46 -3.94 12.57
CA ASP A 24 2.85 -2.98 11.65
C ASP A 24 2.92 -1.55 12.22
N GLU A 25 2.53 -1.37 13.48
CA GLU A 25 2.56 -0.07 14.17
C GLU A 25 3.96 0.50 14.25
N TYR A 26 4.95 -0.31 14.67
CA TYR A 26 6.34 0.10 14.73
C TYR A 26 6.87 0.51 13.35
N PHE A 27 6.56 -0.26 12.31
CA PHE A 27 6.99 0.04 10.95
C PHE A 27 6.52 1.42 10.51
N PHE A 28 5.21 1.67 10.54
CA PHE A 28 4.67 2.93 10.02
C PHE A 28 5.02 4.13 10.89
N THR A 29 5.12 3.96 12.20
CA THR A 29 5.59 5.01 13.10
C THR A 29 7.04 5.38 12.81
N SER A 30 7.90 4.38 12.61
CA SER A 30 9.31 4.60 12.28
C SER A 30 9.47 5.29 10.92
N VAL A 31 8.76 4.83 9.89
CA VAL A 31 8.79 5.43 8.55
C VAL A 31 8.25 6.85 8.55
N ALA A 32 7.20 7.12 9.32
CA ALA A 32 6.68 8.49 9.46
C ALA A 32 7.70 9.43 10.12
N ALA A 33 8.42 8.94 11.14
CA ALA A 33 9.41 9.73 11.86
C ALA A 33 10.71 9.96 11.06
N THR A 34 11.17 8.96 10.29
CA THR A 34 12.46 9.02 9.59
C THR A 34 12.33 9.46 8.13
N GLY A 35 11.20 9.20 7.49
CA GLY A 35 11.05 9.30 6.03
C GLY A 35 11.87 8.26 5.27
N THR A 36 12.31 7.18 5.93
CA THR A 36 13.23 6.20 5.35
C THR A 36 12.73 4.78 5.59
N VAL A 37 12.80 3.96 4.55
CA VAL A 37 12.73 2.49 4.66
C VAL A 37 14.06 1.88 4.23
N TRP A 38 14.25 0.62 4.55
CA TRP A 38 15.39 -0.19 4.12
C TRP A 38 14.87 -1.27 3.21
N ALA A 39 15.50 -1.45 2.06
CA ALA A 39 15.16 -2.46 1.08
C ALA A 39 16.44 -3.14 0.59
N TRP A 40 16.36 -4.40 0.17
CA TRP A 40 17.44 -4.95 -0.63
C TRP A 40 17.56 -4.18 -1.95
N ASP A 41 18.77 -4.12 -2.49
CA ASP A 41 19.07 -3.30 -3.67
C ASP A 41 18.12 -3.64 -4.82
N PHE A 42 17.29 -2.66 -5.20
CA PHE A 42 16.31 -2.79 -6.28
C PHE A 42 16.97 -3.05 -7.64
N GLU A 43 18.25 -2.71 -7.82
CA GLU A 43 19.00 -3.02 -9.04
C GLU A 43 19.39 -4.49 -9.13
N THR A 44 19.56 -5.16 -7.98
CA THR A 44 19.85 -6.59 -7.91
C THR A 44 18.60 -7.47 -8.06
N GLY A 45 17.41 -6.87 -8.00
CA GLY A 45 16.15 -7.58 -8.26
C GLY A 45 15.74 -8.57 -7.15
N LEU A 46 16.23 -8.38 -5.93
CA LEU A 46 15.86 -9.24 -4.79
C LEU A 46 14.42 -8.94 -4.36
N LEU A 47 13.50 -9.67 -4.98
CA LEU A 47 12.10 -9.75 -4.62
C LEU A 47 11.87 -11.05 -3.85
N GLU A 48 11.07 -10.97 -2.80
CA GLU A 48 10.55 -12.20 -2.18
C GLU A 48 9.39 -12.74 -3.02
N ILE A 49 9.21 -14.05 -3.05
CA ILE A 49 8.12 -14.68 -3.77
C ILE A 49 7.19 -15.30 -2.72
N ASP A 50 5.91 -14.93 -2.75
CA ASP A 50 4.92 -15.56 -1.86
C ASP A 50 4.49 -16.95 -2.37
N ASP A 51 3.67 -17.64 -1.58
CA ASP A 51 3.13 -18.96 -1.92
C ASP A 51 2.25 -18.98 -3.19
N GLN A 52 1.95 -17.82 -3.76
CA GLN A 52 1.13 -17.63 -4.97
C GLN A 52 1.96 -17.14 -6.17
N ASP A 53 3.29 -17.22 -6.09
CA ASP A 53 4.25 -16.73 -7.08
C ASP A 53 4.18 -15.20 -7.32
N ASN A 54 3.63 -14.43 -6.37
CA ASN A 54 3.68 -12.96 -6.44
C ASN A 54 5.04 -12.48 -5.97
N ALA A 55 5.66 -11.62 -6.76
CA ALA A 55 6.88 -10.93 -6.38
C ALA A 55 6.58 -9.75 -5.44
N LEU A 56 7.20 -9.80 -4.28
CA LEU A 56 7.05 -8.89 -3.15
C LEU A 56 8.33 -8.08 -2.97
N VAL A 57 8.15 -6.81 -2.65
CA VAL A 57 9.23 -5.88 -2.33
C VAL A 57 9.37 -5.84 -0.81
N PRO A 58 10.42 -6.45 -0.23
CA PRO A 58 10.60 -6.48 1.21
C PRO A 58 11.13 -5.13 1.70
N LEU A 59 10.44 -4.57 2.69
CA LEU A 59 10.80 -3.30 3.32
C LEU A 59 10.94 -3.47 4.83
N TRP A 60 11.97 -2.85 5.39
CA TRP A 60 12.21 -2.77 6.82
C TRP A 60 12.27 -1.31 7.29
N PRO A 61 11.88 -1.01 8.54
CA PRO A 61 11.94 0.35 9.06
C PRO A 61 13.34 0.70 9.62
N HIS A 62 14.24 -0.28 9.69
CA HIS A 62 15.55 -0.16 10.33
C HIS A 62 16.53 -1.20 9.74
N PRO A 63 17.83 -0.88 9.53
CA PRO A 63 18.77 -1.79 8.87
C PRO A 63 18.98 -3.10 9.65
N ARG A 64 19.00 -3.02 10.99
CA ARG A 64 19.15 -4.21 11.85
C ARG A 64 18.07 -5.27 11.60
N LEU A 65 16.83 -4.85 11.33
CA LEU A 65 15.74 -5.80 11.06
C LEU A 65 15.93 -6.46 9.69
N ALA A 66 16.45 -5.73 8.70
CA ALA A 66 16.79 -6.30 7.41
C ALA A 66 17.93 -7.33 7.52
N VAL A 67 18.95 -7.07 8.37
CA VAL A 67 20.02 -8.04 8.64
C VAL A 67 19.48 -9.30 9.31
N MET A 68 18.67 -9.15 10.36
CA MET A 68 18.04 -10.30 11.02
C MET A 68 17.18 -11.13 10.04
N ALA A 69 16.52 -10.46 9.09
CA ALA A 69 15.73 -11.11 8.06
C ALA A 69 16.58 -11.88 7.06
N ALA A 70 17.67 -11.29 6.58
CA ALA A 70 18.63 -11.99 5.72
C ALA A 70 19.18 -13.26 6.40
N GLU A 71 19.59 -13.17 7.67
CA GLU A 71 20.08 -14.30 8.45
C GLU A 71 19.01 -15.39 8.62
N ALA A 72 17.80 -15.02 9.04
CA ALA A 72 16.72 -15.96 9.30
C ALA A 72 16.23 -16.70 8.04
N MET A 73 16.32 -16.05 6.88
CA MET A 73 15.91 -16.62 5.59
C MET A 73 17.04 -17.33 4.84
N GLY A 74 18.26 -17.37 5.40
CA GLY A 74 19.41 -17.98 4.74
C GLY A 74 19.93 -17.19 3.52
N PHE A 75 19.65 -15.88 3.49
CA PHE A 75 20.15 -14.94 2.47
C PHE A 75 21.36 -14.15 3.00
N GLU A 76 22.25 -14.80 3.75
CA GLU A 76 23.43 -14.18 4.36
C GLU A 76 24.39 -13.58 3.31
N ASP A 77 24.37 -14.12 2.09
CA ASP A 77 25.14 -13.64 0.95
C ASP A 77 24.43 -12.51 0.17
N ALA A 78 23.19 -12.15 0.53
CA ALA A 78 22.51 -11.01 -0.08
C ALA A 78 23.24 -9.71 0.25
N GLY A 79 23.29 -8.79 -0.72
CA GLY A 79 23.81 -7.45 -0.47
C GLY A 79 23.07 -6.78 0.70
N PRO A 80 23.75 -5.90 1.45
CA PRO A 80 23.12 -5.23 2.59
C PRO A 80 21.90 -4.45 2.10
N ALA A 81 20.82 -4.45 2.89
CA ALA A 81 19.72 -3.54 2.64
C ALA A 81 20.24 -2.10 2.63
N VAL A 82 19.71 -1.29 1.73
CA VAL A 82 20.09 0.11 1.53
C VAL A 82 18.95 1.02 1.99
N PRO A 83 19.27 2.23 2.51
CA PRO A 83 18.24 3.19 2.88
C PRO A 83 17.60 3.77 1.62
N VAL A 84 16.29 3.88 1.64
CA VAL A 84 15.49 4.44 0.55
C VAL A 84 14.60 5.53 1.14
N ASP A 85 14.66 6.72 0.55
CA ASP A 85 13.74 7.81 0.86
C ASP A 85 12.32 7.36 0.50
N VAL A 86 11.39 7.44 1.46
CA VAL A 86 10.03 6.94 1.25
C VAL A 86 9.29 7.75 0.18
N ASP A 87 9.57 9.04 0.01
CA ASP A 87 8.91 9.84 -1.01
C ASP A 87 9.41 9.46 -2.41
N VAL A 88 10.72 9.23 -2.57
CA VAL A 88 11.30 8.67 -3.82
C VAL A 88 10.72 7.30 -4.12
N LEU A 89 10.61 6.45 -3.10
CA LEU A 89 10.03 5.12 -3.22
C LEU A 89 8.58 5.21 -3.72
N LEU A 90 7.77 6.05 -3.07
CA LEU A 90 6.36 6.22 -3.39
C LEU A 90 6.18 6.78 -4.79
N ASP A 91 6.96 7.77 -5.22
CA ASP A 91 6.69 8.50 -6.47
C ASP A 91 7.35 7.88 -7.71
N GLU A 92 8.58 7.38 -7.60
CA GLU A 92 9.37 6.95 -8.76
C GLU A 92 9.43 5.43 -8.89
N VAL A 93 9.82 4.75 -7.80
CA VAL A 93 10.10 3.31 -7.82
C VAL A 93 8.82 2.49 -7.84
N PHE A 94 7.81 2.95 -7.10
CA PHE A 94 6.58 2.20 -6.92
C PHE A 94 5.62 2.23 -8.11
N GLU A 95 5.61 3.27 -8.94
CA GLU A 95 4.82 3.24 -10.19
C GLU A 95 5.35 2.19 -11.18
N ARG A 96 6.64 1.85 -11.13
CA ARG A 96 7.20 0.70 -11.85
C ARG A 96 6.67 -0.61 -11.26
N PHE A 97 6.82 -0.80 -9.95
CA PHE A 97 6.39 -2.02 -9.27
C PHE A 97 4.90 -2.31 -9.40
N HIS A 98 4.06 -1.27 -9.39
CA HIS A 98 2.64 -1.44 -9.66
C HIS A 98 2.36 -2.02 -11.06
N ARG A 99 3.05 -1.51 -12.10
CA ARG A 99 2.93 -2.01 -13.48
C ARG A 99 3.44 -3.45 -13.62
N GLU A 100 4.48 -3.80 -12.88
CA GLU A 100 5.07 -5.14 -12.84
C GLU A 100 4.25 -6.12 -11.98
N GLY A 101 3.22 -5.63 -11.29
CA GLY A 101 2.33 -6.45 -10.49
C GLY A 101 2.88 -6.78 -9.10
N HIS A 102 3.95 -6.13 -8.67
CA HIS A 102 4.53 -6.34 -7.35
C HIS A 102 3.64 -5.80 -6.22
N GLU A 103 3.83 -6.38 -5.04
CA GLU A 103 3.27 -5.91 -3.77
C GLU A 103 4.37 -5.64 -2.76
N ILE A 104 4.02 -5.09 -1.59
CA ILE A 104 4.98 -4.67 -0.58
C ILE A 104 4.87 -5.59 0.61
N ALA A 105 5.96 -6.30 0.91
CA ALA A 105 6.13 -7.03 2.14
C ALA A 105 6.65 -6.07 3.23
N VAL A 106 5.77 -5.70 4.14
CA VAL A 106 6.12 -4.88 5.30
C VAL A 106 6.74 -5.77 6.36
N LEU A 107 7.97 -5.45 6.76
CA LEU A 107 8.74 -6.10 7.83
C LEU A 107 8.60 -7.63 7.74
N PRO A 108 9.07 -8.25 6.64
CA PRO A 108 9.15 -9.70 6.58
C PRO A 108 10.12 -10.21 7.64
N THR A 109 9.72 -11.31 8.28
CA THR A 109 10.52 -12.08 9.23
C THR A 109 10.81 -13.47 8.67
N ASP A 110 11.08 -14.45 9.53
CA ASP A 110 11.35 -15.85 9.20
C ASP A 110 10.20 -16.57 8.48
N GLY A 111 10.03 -16.31 7.18
CA GLY A 111 8.95 -16.90 6.36
C GLY A 111 7.56 -16.34 6.69
N HIS A 112 7.50 -15.25 7.44
CA HIS A 112 6.26 -14.60 7.83
C HIS A 112 6.26 -13.12 7.46
N PHE A 113 5.25 -12.72 6.70
CA PHE A 113 5.02 -11.31 6.38
C PHE A 113 4.23 -10.64 7.50
N THR A 114 4.68 -9.47 7.97
CA THR A 114 3.83 -8.67 8.86
C THR A 114 2.59 -8.23 8.12
N SER A 115 2.74 -7.63 6.95
CA SER A 115 1.64 -7.32 6.05
C SER A 115 2.10 -7.35 4.61
N ILE A 116 1.27 -7.87 3.72
CA ILE A 116 1.42 -7.69 2.27
C ILE A 116 0.43 -6.60 1.85
N LEU A 117 0.94 -5.54 1.24
CA LEU A 117 0.15 -4.36 0.87
C LEU A 117 0.31 -4.06 -0.62
N SER A 118 -0.81 -3.69 -1.25
CA SER A 118 -0.75 -2.96 -2.51
C SER A 118 -0.05 -1.61 -2.30
N LEU A 119 0.50 -1.07 -3.39
CA LEU A 119 1.07 0.28 -3.40
C LEU A 119 0.16 1.33 -2.75
N GLU A 120 -1.11 1.36 -3.16
CA GLU A 120 -2.03 2.38 -2.65
C GLU A 120 -2.30 2.18 -1.16
N ARG A 121 -2.44 0.95 -0.68
CA ARG A 121 -2.61 0.68 0.76
C ARG A 121 -1.38 1.12 1.56
N PHE A 122 -0.18 0.88 1.05
CA PHE A 122 1.05 1.35 1.68
C PHE A 122 1.12 2.89 1.72
N ARG A 123 0.80 3.57 0.62
CA ARG A 123 0.71 5.05 0.56
C ARG A 123 -0.26 5.60 1.62
N VAL A 124 -1.46 5.02 1.74
CA VAL A 124 -2.45 5.44 2.76
C VAL A 124 -1.87 5.28 4.17
N LYS A 125 -1.24 4.13 4.47
CA LYS A 125 -0.69 3.90 5.81
C LYS A 125 0.47 4.85 6.16
N VAL A 126 1.37 5.12 5.21
CA VAL A 126 2.45 6.11 5.41
C VAL A 126 1.88 7.51 5.63
N PHE A 127 0.89 7.90 4.83
CA PHE A 127 0.24 9.20 4.98
C PHE A 127 -0.44 9.36 6.35
N GLU A 128 -1.25 8.40 6.79
CA GLU A 128 -1.92 8.46 8.09
C GLU A 128 -0.92 8.47 9.26
N ALA A 129 0.15 7.68 9.20
CA ALA A 129 1.18 7.69 10.23
C ALA A 129 1.94 9.03 10.30
N ARG A 130 2.24 9.65 9.15
CA ARG A 130 2.79 11.02 9.09
C ARG A 130 1.80 12.05 9.64
N LEU A 131 0.52 11.89 9.37
CA LEU A 131 -0.50 12.80 9.84
C LEU A 131 -0.65 12.73 11.37
N GLN A 132 -0.63 11.53 11.94
CA GLN A 132 -0.67 11.30 13.38
C GLN A 132 0.54 11.89 14.12
N THR A 133 1.73 11.80 13.52
CA THR A 133 2.97 12.32 14.11
C THR A 133 3.19 13.81 13.90
N ALA A 134 2.47 14.44 12.96
CA ALA A 134 2.64 15.85 12.61
C ALA A 134 2.11 16.85 13.67
N GLY A 135 1.38 16.38 14.68
CA GLY A 135 0.86 17.25 15.76
C GLY A 135 -0.09 18.35 15.27
N LEU A 136 -0.82 18.08 14.19
CA LEU A 136 -1.74 19.04 13.58
C LEU A 136 -3.03 19.19 14.39
N THR A 137 -3.70 20.34 14.20
CA THR A 137 -5.09 20.50 14.65
C THR A 137 -6.02 19.61 13.83
N ASP A 138 -7.18 19.26 14.37
CA ASP A 138 -8.18 18.44 13.66
C ASP A 138 -8.58 19.04 12.30
N GLN A 139 -8.70 20.37 12.23
CA GLN A 139 -9.02 21.08 10.99
C GLN A 139 -7.90 20.94 9.95
N ALA A 140 -6.65 21.13 10.35
CA ALA A 140 -5.51 20.99 9.44
C ALA A 140 -5.31 19.52 9.02
N ALA A 141 -5.54 18.57 9.92
CA ALA A 141 -5.50 17.15 9.61
C ALA A 141 -6.60 16.75 8.61
N ARG A 142 -7.82 17.28 8.78
CA ARG A 142 -8.92 17.08 7.83
C ARG A 142 -8.58 17.62 6.44
N ALA A 143 -8.11 18.86 6.35
CA ALA A 143 -7.74 19.47 5.06
C ALA A 143 -6.67 18.64 4.33
N ARG A 144 -5.65 18.15 5.04
CA ARG A 144 -4.64 17.26 4.45
C ARG A 144 -5.21 15.93 3.98
N ARG A 145 -6.16 15.34 4.71
CA ARG A 145 -6.86 14.13 4.27
C ARG A 145 -7.61 14.39 2.98
N GLU A 146 -8.37 15.49 2.89
CA GLU A 146 -9.12 15.85 1.68
C GLU A 146 -8.19 16.00 0.47
N GLU A 147 -7.07 16.71 0.61
CA GLU A 147 -6.04 16.84 -0.44
C GLU A 147 -5.47 15.48 -0.87
N PHE A 148 -5.10 14.64 0.09
CA PHE A 148 -4.57 13.29 -0.17
C PHE A 148 -5.60 12.39 -0.85
N HIS A 149 -6.86 12.45 -0.44
CA HIS A 149 -7.96 11.70 -1.05
C HIS A 149 -8.23 12.16 -2.48
N ALA A 150 -8.29 13.46 -2.74
CA ALA A 150 -8.45 13.99 -4.08
C ALA A 150 -7.30 13.54 -5.01
N ASP A 151 -6.08 13.50 -4.48
CA ASP A 151 -4.91 13.02 -5.21
C ASP A 151 -4.94 11.52 -5.49
N ARG A 152 -5.36 10.72 -4.50
CA ARG A 152 -5.60 9.28 -4.65
C ARG A 152 -6.63 8.99 -5.74
N VAL A 153 -7.74 9.72 -5.78
CA VAL A 153 -8.77 9.59 -6.82
C VAL A 153 -8.19 9.91 -8.20
N ARG A 154 -7.44 11.02 -8.35
CA ARG A 154 -6.80 11.37 -9.63
C ARG A 154 -5.83 10.30 -10.14
N ARG A 155 -5.10 9.64 -9.23
CA ARG A 155 -4.24 8.50 -9.60
C ARG A 155 -5.06 7.29 -10.03
N ALA A 156 -6.15 7.00 -9.33
CA ALA A 156 -7.04 5.90 -9.67
C ALA A 156 -7.65 6.09 -11.06
N ASP A 157 -8.19 7.28 -11.32
CA ASP A 157 -8.72 7.68 -12.62
C ASP A 157 -7.69 7.42 -13.73
N ARG A 158 -6.47 7.91 -13.55
CA ARG A 158 -5.38 7.77 -14.53
C ARG A 158 -5.03 6.31 -14.81
N ARG A 159 -4.98 5.45 -13.78
CA ARG A 159 -4.63 4.03 -13.91
C ARG A 159 -5.74 3.21 -14.54
N LEU A 160 -6.98 3.60 -14.33
CA LEU A 160 -8.15 2.92 -14.86
C LEU A 160 -8.64 3.53 -16.18
N GLY A 161 -8.03 4.63 -16.63
CA GLY A 161 -8.46 5.36 -17.82
C GLY A 161 -9.83 6.02 -17.66
N LEU A 162 -10.22 6.37 -16.43
CA LEU A 162 -11.50 7.00 -16.15
C LEU A 162 -11.39 8.52 -16.27
N THR A 163 -12.37 9.14 -16.92
CA THR A 163 -12.60 10.59 -16.82
C THR A 163 -13.39 10.94 -15.54
N PRO A 164 -13.45 12.21 -15.13
CA PRO A 164 -14.36 12.63 -14.06
C PRO A 164 -15.83 12.24 -14.29
N GLU A 165 -16.29 12.32 -15.54
CA GLU A 165 -17.63 11.92 -15.97
C GLU A 165 -17.84 10.41 -15.82
N ASP A 166 -16.83 9.62 -16.18
CA ASP A 166 -16.83 8.16 -16.03
C ASP A 166 -16.92 7.75 -14.57
N ARG A 167 -16.13 8.40 -13.71
CA ARG A 167 -16.18 8.17 -12.26
C ARG A 167 -17.56 8.49 -11.71
N HIS A 168 -18.13 9.64 -12.07
CA HIS A 168 -19.47 10.02 -11.60
C HIS A 168 -20.52 8.99 -12.04
N ALA A 169 -20.49 8.57 -13.31
CA ALA A 169 -21.39 7.54 -13.82
C ALA A 169 -21.20 6.17 -13.13
N LEU A 170 -19.96 5.79 -12.81
CA LEU A 170 -19.67 4.57 -12.04
C LEU A 170 -20.19 4.68 -10.60
N VAL A 171 -20.01 5.82 -9.93
CA VAL A 171 -20.55 6.06 -8.57
C VAL A 171 -22.06 5.93 -8.54
N GLU A 172 -22.77 6.55 -9.49
CA GLU A 172 -24.23 6.43 -9.59
C GLU A 172 -24.67 4.98 -9.86
N HIS A 173 -23.98 4.29 -10.77
CA HIS A 173 -24.23 2.87 -11.02
C HIS A 173 -24.06 2.02 -9.77
N LEU A 174 -22.98 2.22 -9.02
CA LEU A 174 -22.70 1.49 -7.77
C LEU A 174 -23.74 1.80 -6.69
N ARG A 175 -24.19 3.06 -6.56
CA ARG A 175 -25.25 3.47 -5.63
C ARG A 175 -26.55 2.73 -5.91
N GLU A 176 -26.95 2.66 -7.18
CA GLU A 176 -28.17 1.96 -7.59
C GLU A 176 -28.06 0.44 -7.31
N ARG A 177 -26.94 -0.18 -7.70
CA ARG A 177 -26.75 -1.63 -7.55
C ARG A 177 -26.67 -2.03 -6.07
N LEU A 178 -25.90 -1.31 -5.26
CA LEU A 178 -25.74 -1.58 -3.83
C LEU A 178 -26.97 -1.21 -3.00
N ALA A 179 -27.85 -0.33 -3.49
CA ALA A 179 -29.14 -0.10 -2.84
C ALA A 179 -30.07 -1.33 -2.94
N SER A 180 -29.89 -2.15 -3.98
CA SER A 180 -30.72 -3.33 -4.27
C SER A 180 -30.16 -4.65 -3.74
N ALA A 181 -28.86 -4.70 -3.39
CA ALA A 181 -28.18 -5.90 -2.93
C ALA A 181 -27.08 -5.54 -1.93
N ALA A 182 -27.03 -6.27 -0.81
CA ALA A 182 -25.92 -6.15 0.14
C ALA A 182 -24.62 -6.65 -0.50
N CYS A 183 -23.53 -5.91 -0.31
CA CYS A 183 -22.21 -6.42 -0.69
C CYS A 183 -21.79 -7.51 0.30
N ASP A 184 -21.38 -8.67 -0.20
CA ASP A 184 -20.93 -9.79 0.64
C ASP A 184 -19.45 -9.67 1.04
N HIS A 185 -18.77 -8.60 0.61
CA HIS A 185 -17.34 -8.32 0.81
C HIS A 185 -16.41 -9.47 0.41
N ARG A 186 -16.89 -10.44 -0.38
CA ARG A 186 -16.02 -11.40 -1.06
C ARG A 186 -15.39 -10.64 -2.21
N PHE A 187 -14.11 -10.92 -2.52
CA PHE A 187 -13.33 -10.29 -3.59
C PHE A 187 -14.04 -10.32 -4.94
N THR A 188 -15.00 -9.44 -5.14
CA THR A 188 -15.99 -9.50 -6.22
C THR A 188 -16.38 -8.06 -6.56
N PHE A 189 -16.27 -7.77 -7.85
CA PHE A 189 -16.62 -6.47 -8.45
C PHE A 189 -17.73 -6.66 -9.47
N PRO A 190 -18.84 -7.36 -9.16
CA PRO A 190 -19.83 -7.68 -10.18
C PRO A 190 -20.37 -6.40 -10.84
N ALA A 191 -20.72 -5.37 -10.07
CA ALA A 191 -21.24 -4.12 -10.64
C ALA A 191 -20.15 -3.30 -11.34
N THR A 192 -18.97 -3.15 -10.74
CA THR A 192 -17.86 -2.43 -11.39
C THR A 192 -17.44 -3.12 -12.69
N ARG A 193 -17.37 -4.46 -12.69
CA ARG A 193 -17.07 -5.28 -13.87
C ARG A 193 -18.11 -5.08 -14.96
N ASP A 194 -19.38 -5.29 -14.64
CA ASP A 194 -20.49 -5.15 -15.59
C ASP A 194 -20.45 -3.77 -16.26
N TRP A 195 -20.20 -2.72 -15.47
CA TRP A 195 -20.10 -1.35 -15.94
C TRP A 195 -18.90 -1.12 -16.87
N ILE A 196 -17.72 -1.65 -16.53
CA ILE A 196 -16.51 -1.53 -17.35
C ILE A 196 -16.67 -2.29 -18.68
N GLU A 197 -17.17 -3.52 -18.63
CA GLU A 197 -17.38 -4.36 -19.82
C GLU A 197 -18.42 -3.78 -20.76
N ALA A 198 -19.52 -3.20 -20.23
CA ALA A 198 -20.54 -2.52 -21.03
C ALA A 198 -20.00 -1.33 -21.83
N ARG A 199 -18.86 -0.77 -21.43
CA ARG A 199 -18.17 0.34 -22.11
C ARG A 199 -17.10 -0.12 -23.09
N GLY A 200 -17.02 -1.42 -23.35
CA GLY A 200 -16.06 -2.02 -24.28
C GLY A 200 -14.63 -2.10 -23.73
N SER A 201 -14.44 -1.88 -22.43
CA SER A 201 -13.15 -2.08 -21.76
C SER A 201 -13.07 -3.49 -21.19
N SER A 202 -11.88 -4.11 -21.25
CA SER A 202 -11.68 -5.46 -20.69
C SER A 202 -11.46 -5.38 -19.18
N TRP A 203 -12.40 -5.93 -18.41
CA TRP A 203 -12.21 -6.09 -16.96
C TRP A 203 -11.00 -6.94 -16.64
N ASP A 204 -10.71 -8.00 -17.40
CA ASP A 204 -9.54 -8.85 -17.15
C ASP A 204 -8.23 -8.03 -17.17
N LEU A 205 -8.13 -7.04 -18.05
CA LEU A 205 -6.99 -6.13 -18.12
C LEU A 205 -6.95 -5.14 -16.94
N LEU A 206 -8.11 -4.66 -16.48
CA LEU A 206 -8.21 -3.61 -15.47
C LEU A 206 -8.32 -4.14 -14.03
N SER A 207 -8.76 -5.38 -13.85
CA SER A 207 -9.11 -5.99 -12.56
C SER A 207 -7.96 -5.97 -11.57
N ARG A 208 -6.73 -6.26 -12.05
CA ARG A 208 -5.52 -6.21 -11.23
C ARG A 208 -5.26 -4.81 -10.69
N SER A 209 -5.41 -3.79 -11.53
CA SER A 209 -5.26 -2.39 -11.11
C SER A 209 -6.41 -1.96 -10.21
N ALA A 210 -7.64 -2.34 -10.54
CA ALA A 210 -8.85 -2.02 -9.77
C ALA A 210 -8.77 -2.56 -8.34
N VAL A 211 -8.40 -3.84 -8.17
CA VAL A 211 -8.22 -4.45 -6.84
C VAL A 211 -7.16 -3.69 -6.03
N LYS A 212 -6.04 -3.34 -6.67
CA LYS A 212 -4.93 -2.68 -5.97
C LYS A 212 -5.23 -1.23 -5.58
N VAL A 213 -6.12 -0.56 -6.32
CA VAL A 213 -6.39 0.88 -6.20
C VAL A 213 -7.72 1.17 -5.50
N LEU A 214 -8.80 0.53 -5.94
CA LEU A 214 -10.18 0.81 -5.54
C LEU A 214 -10.60 0.04 -4.28
N GLY A 215 -10.04 -1.16 -4.05
CA GLY A 215 -10.40 -1.99 -2.89
C GLY A 215 -10.55 -3.46 -3.26
N ALA A 216 -11.36 -4.22 -2.53
CA ALA A 216 -11.64 -5.62 -2.79
C ALA A 216 -13.09 -5.88 -3.27
N CYS A 217 -13.99 -4.90 -3.13
CA CYS A 217 -15.40 -5.01 -3.48
C CYS A 217 -15.93 -3.73 -4.12
N ASP A 218 -17.10 -3.84 -4.76
CA ASP A 218 -17.90 -2.69 -5.23
C ASP A 218 -18.19 -1.65 -4.13
N CYS A 219 -18.35 -2.10 -2.88
CA CYS A 219 -18.55 -1.22 -1.74
C CYS A 219 -17.35 -0.35 -1.40
N GLU A 220 -16.15 -0.93 -1.42
CA GLU A 220 -14.90 -0.23 -1.21
C GLU A 220 -14.61 0.71 -2.39
N THR A 221 -14.95 0.30 -3.63
CA THR A 221 -14.90 1.20 -4.79
C THR A 221 -15.80 2.43 -4.60
N LEU A 222 -17.04 2.23 -4.16
CA LEU A 222 -17.96 3.33 -3.91
C LEU A 222 -17.41 4.26 -2.81
N GLU A 223 -16.90 3.71 -1.71
CA GLU A 223 -16.30 4.48 -0.63
C GLU A 223 -15.05 5.24 -1.10
N HIS A 224 -14.19 4.60 -1.90
CA HIS A 224 -13.00 5.21 -2.48
C HIS A 224 -13.32 6.52 -3.21
N PHE A 225 -14.40 6.55 -3.98
CA PHE A 225 -14.78 7.72 -4.76
C PHE A 225 -15.66 8.73 -3.99
N ARG A 226 -16.43 8.29 -2.99
CA ARG A 226 -17.35 9.12 -2.21
C ARG A 226 -16.69 10.26 -1.44
N VAL A 227 -15.45 10.07 -0.98
CA VAL A 227 -14.73 11.05 -0.14
C VAL A 227 -14.48 12.39 -0.86
N THR A 228 -14.74 12.48 -2.17
CA THR A 228 -14.55 13.72 -2.96
C THR A 228 -15.82 14.55 -3.20
N GLU A 229 -17.01 14.08 -2.79
CA GLU A 229 -18.30 14.78 -3.00
C GLU A 229 -18.80 15.55 -1.76
N SER A 230 -17.99 15.62 -0.69
CA SER A 230 -18.31 16.33 0.58
C SER A 230 -17.64 17.70 0.61
#